data_AF-K8XXP3-F1
#
_entry.id   AF-K8XXP3-F1
#
_cell.length_a   1.000
_cell.length_b   1.000
_cell.length_c   1.000
_cell.angle_alpha   90.00
_cell.angle_beta   90.00
_cell.angle_gamma   90.00
#
_symmetry.space_group_name_H-M   'P 1'
#
loop_
_entity.id
_entity.type
_entity.pdbx_description
1 polymer ?
#
loop_
_entity_poly.entity_id
_entity_poly.type
_entity_poly.pdbx_seq_one_letter_code
_entity_poly.pdbx_strand_id
1 'polypeptide(L)'
;MFQIVKNKIYNLLIFFLRSKKKWRFPKKGILLFYDSVGYDAFESYISCYNPVVLHVRGEILNIPIFLLSVLKGSIGWQGYINTFIHYVSPRLILTFIDNNPKFYKLKELHPNAITMFVQNGFRGEIGDVFGYLNRKENYNVDYMLTFGSDIGEKYSQYVKGKFVPIGSFKNNIISKKNC
;
A
#
# COMPACT_ATOMS: atom_id res chain seq x y z
N MET A 1 2.79 33.58 1.28
CA MET A 1 3.82 32.55 1.56
C MET A 1 3.86 32.14 3.04
N PHE A 2 3.98 33.07 3.98
CA PHE A 2 4.01 32.81 5.44
C PHE A 2 2.79 32.04 5.99
N GLN A 3 1.56 32.38 5.58
CA GLN A 3 0.33 31.67 6.03
C GLN A 3 0.27 30.22 5.54
N ILE A 4 0.71 29.93 4.31
CA ILE A 4 0.74 28.58 3.74
C ILE A 4 1.74 27.69 4.50
N VAL A 5 2.89 28.25 4.89
CA VAL A 5 3.92 27.55 5.68
C VAL A 5 3.42 27.29 7.11
N LYS A 6 2.77 28.28 7.76
CA LYS A 6 2.14 28.08 9.07
C LYS A 6 1.09 26.96 9.05
N ASN A 7 0.24 26.93 8.02
CA ASN A 7 -0.77 25.87 7.88
C ASN A 7 -0.15 24.49 7.65
N LYS A 8 0.95 24.40 6.89
CA LYS A 8 1.68 23.12 6.72
C LYS A 8 2.31 22.63 8.02
N ILE A 9 2.95 23.50 8.79
CA ILE A 9 3.57 23.16 10.07
C ILE A 9 2.47 22.74 11.07
N TYR A 10 1.36 23.48 11.13
CA TYR A 10 0.22 23.15 11.97
C TYR A 10 -0.40 21.79 11.62
N ASN A 11 -0.60 21.50 10.34
CA ASN A 11 -1.10 20.21 9.88
C ASN A 11 -0.14 19.05 10.20
N LEU A 12 1.18 19.29 10.08
CA LEU A 12 2.19 18.31 10.45
C LEU A 12 2.21 18.05 11.98
N LEU A 13 2.07 19.11 12.78
CA LEU A 13 1.95 19.00 14.23
C LEU A 13 0.67 18.24 14.63
N ILE A 14 -0.47 18.55 14.03
CA ILE A 14 -1.72 17.80 14.25
C ILE A 14 -1.54 16.34 13.86
N PHE A 15 -0.94 16.06 12.69
CA PHE A 15 -0.68 14.70 12.24
C PHE A 15 0.18 13.95 13.25
N PHE A 16 1.27 14.57 13.69
CA PHE A 16 2.16 13.99 14.69
C PHE A 16 1.45 13.77 16.02
N LEU A 17 0.61 14.71 16.47
CA LEU A 17 -0.14 14.60 17.72
C LEU A 17 -1.23 13.52 17.64
N ARG A 18 -1.95 13.40 16.52
CA ARG A 18 -3.05 12.45 16.32
C ARG A 18 -2.57 11.02 16.08
N SER A 19 -1.46 10.83 15.37
CA SER A 19 -0.92 9.50 15.10
C SER A 19 -0.54 8.80 16.41
N LYS A 20 -0.87 7.52 16.57
CA LYS A 20 -0.27 6.71 17.64
C LYS A 20 1.23 6.55 17.37
N LYS A 21 2.06 6.45 18.41
CA LYS A 21 3.52 6.38 18.28
C LYS A 21 4.01 5.00 18.64
N LYS A 22 4.84 4.42 17.77
CA LYS A 22 5.55 3.18 18.04
C LYS A 22 7.04 3.49 18.18
N TRP A 23 7.58 3.19 19.36
CA TRP A 23 8.94 3.54 19.75
C TRP A 23 9.96 2.44 19.50
N ARG A 24 9.51 1.26 19.05
CA ARG A 24 10.38 0.14 18.68
C ARG A 24 10.51 0.05 17.17
N PHE A 25 11.70 -0.29 16.69
CA PHE A 25 11.90 -0.63 15.28
C PHE A 25 10.93 -1.73 14.84
N PRO A 26 10.44 -1.69 13.59
CA PRO A 26 9.64 -2.78 13.06
C PRO A 26 10.50 -4.05 12.98
N LYS A 27 9.86 -5.22 13.05
CA LYS A 27 10.55 -6.47 12.79
C LYS A 27 10.97 -6.52 11.31
N LYS A 28 12.08 -7.19 11.02
CA LYS A 28 12.33 -7.70 9.67
C LYS A 28 11.28 -8.78 9.38
N GLY A 29 10.78 -8.87 8.16
CA GLY A 29 9.68 -9.78 7.84
C GLY A 29 9.63 -10.12 6.37
N ILE A 30 9.21 -11.34 6.05
CA ILE A 30 9.07 -11.82 4.67
C ILE A 30 7.90 -11.12 3.97
N LEU A 31 6.83 -10.83 4.71
CA LEU A 31 5.61 -10.19 4.21
C LEU A 31 5.43 -8.83 4.88
N LEU A 32 5.26 -7.79 4.06
CA LEU A 32 4.79 -6.47 4.48
C LEU A 32 3.38 -6.24 3.92
N PHE A 33 2.44 -5.91 4.79
CA PHE A 33 1.09 -5.53 4.41
C PHE A 33 1.00 -4.00 4.32
N TYR A 34 0.85 -3.49 3.11
CA TYR A 34 0.85 -2.07 2.78
C TYR A 34 -0.56 -1.50 2.87
N ASP A 35 -0.74 -0.52 3.77
CA ASP A 35 -2.04 -0.02 4.25
C ASP A 35 -2.74 -1.02 5.18
N SER A 36 -2.99 -0.63 6.43
CA SER A 36 -3.69 -1.49 7.39
C SER A 36 -5.15 -1.77 7.01
N VAL A 37 -5.74 -0.93 6.16
CA VAL A 37 -7.13 -1.11 5.74
C VAL A 37 -7.28 -2.44 5.00
N GLY A 38 -8.13 -3.29 5.55
CA GLY A 38 -8.46 -4.58 4.96
C GLY A 38 -7.54 -5.73 5.37
N TYR A 39 -6.57 -5.50 6.25
CA TYR A 39 -5.71 -6.56 6.82
C TYR A 39 -6.52 -7.71 7.44
N ASP A 40 -7.63 -7.39 8.11
CA ASP A 40 -8.50 -8.36 8.78
C ASP A 40 -9.04 -9.44 7.82
N ALA A 41 -9.24 -9.10 6.54
CA ALA A 41 -9.66 -10.07 5.53
C ALA A 41 -8.57 -11.10 5.19
N PHE A 42 -7.30 -10.77 5.45
CA PHE A 42 -6.15 -11.62 5.15
C PHE A 42 -5.60 -12.35 6.38
N GLU A 43 -5.93 -11.91 7.59
CA GLU A 43 -5.27 -12.36 8.82
C GLU A 43 -5.23 -13.90 8.95
N SER A 44 -6.33 -14.59 8.62
CA SER A 44 -6.40 -16.05 8.65
C SER A 44 -5.49 -16.75 7.61
N TYR A 45 -5.17 -16.09 6.50
CA TYR A 45 -4.37 -16.65 5.41
C TYR A 45 -2.87 -16.37 5.56
N ILE A 46 -2.51 -15.23 6.15
CA ILE A 46 -1.11 -14.75 6.15
C ILE A 46 -0.49 -14.64 7.55
N SER A 47 -1.24 -14.89 8.63
CA SER A 47 -0.73 -14.81 10.01
C SER A 47 0.47 -15.72 10.27
N CYS A 48 0.55 -16.88 9.63
CA CYS A 48 1.68 -17.80 9.74
C CYS A 48 3.02 -17.19 9.26
N TYR A 49 2.98 -16.15 8.41
CA TYR A 49 4.16 -15.41 7.97
C TYR A 49 4.55 -14.25 8.90
N ASN A 50 3.82 -14.04 10.00
CA ASN A 50 4.01 -12.95 10.96
C ASN A 50 4.21 -11.59 10.24
N PRO A 51 3.20 -11.12 9.50
CA PRO A 51 3.35 -10.01 8.57
C PRO A 51 3.59 -8.68 9.29
N VAL A 52 4.36 -7.81 8.67
CA VAL A 52 4.59 -6.45 9.16
C VAL A 52 3.58 -5.51 8.51
N VAL A 53 2.67 -4.97 9.30
CA VAL A 53 1.66 -4.02 8.80
C VAL A 53 2.21 -2.59 8.78
N LEU A 54 2.10 -1.92 7.63
CA LEU A 54 2.48 -0.54 7.43
C LEU A 54 1.25 0.37 7.36
N HIS A 55 1.15 1.28 8.33
CA HIS A 55 0.07 2.27 8.45
C HIS A 55 0.36 3.51 7.59
N VAL A 56 -0.02 3.45 6.32
CA VAL A 56 0.27 4.51 5.33
C VAL A 56 -0.61 5.75 5.46
N ARG A 57 -1.67 5.72 6.28
CA ARG A 57 -2.61 6.85 6.46
C ARG A 57 -2.29 7.72 7.68
N GLY A 58 -1.23 7.38 8.40
CA GLY A 58 -0.82 8.10 9.61
C GLY A 58 -1.57 7.70 10.87
N GLU A 59 -2.17 6.50 10.90
CA GLU A 59 -2.76 5.99 12.14
C GLU A 59 -1.66 5.69 13.18
N ILE A 60 -0.52 5.17 12.71
CA ILE A 60 0.63 4.81 13.52
C ILE A 60 1.92 5.30 12.87
N LEU A 61 2.71 6.04 13.64
CA LEU A 61 4.02 6.55 13.26
C LEU A 61 5.09 5.76 14.01
N ASN A 62 6.01 5.14 13.28
CA ASN A 62 7.18 4.50 13.87
C ASN A 62 8.30 5.55 14.03
N ILE A 63 8.55 5.96 15.28
CA ILE A 63 9.47 7.06 15.58
C ILE A 63 10.92 6.74 15.17
N PRO A 64 11.47 5.55 15.48
CA PRO A 64 12.80 5.18 15.00
C PRO A 64 12.96 5.26 13.47
N ILE A 65 11.97 4.79 12.70
CA ILE A 65 11.99 4.88 11.23
C ILE A 65 11.83 6.32 10.75
N PHE A 66 11.00 7.12 11.41
CA PHE A 66 10.85 8.54 11.09
C PHE A 66 12.19 9.29 11.25
N LEU A 67 12.87 9.10 12.37
CA LEU A 67 14.20 9.68 12.60
C LEU A 67 15.21 9.17 11.57
N LEU A 68 15.21 7.87 11.28
CA LEU A 68 16.08 7.28 10.25
C LEU A 68 15.81 7.88 8.86
N SER A 69 14.55 8.15 8.51
CA SER A 69 14.16 8.78 7.25
C SER A 69 14.71 10.21 7.15
N VAL A 70 14.62 10.97 8.25
CA VAL A 70 15.15 12.34 8.32
C VAL A 70 16.68 12.33 8.20
N LEU A 71 17.37 11.43 8.90
CA LEU A 71 18.83 11.29 8.83
C LEU A 71 19.32 10.91 7.42
N LYS A 72 18.53 10.12 6.68
CA LYS A 72 18.81 9.77 5.28
C LYS A 72 18.47 10.86 4.27
N GLY A 73 18.01 12.04 4.71
CA GLY A 73 17.55 13.11 3.82
C GLY A 73 16.27 12.77 3.04
N SER A 74 15.57 11.68 3.41
CA SER A 74 14.31 11.28 2.79
C SER A 74 13.16 12.07 3.41
N ILE A 75 12.98 13.30 2.92
CA ILE A 75 12.02 14.25 3.47
C ILE A 75 10.59 13.89 3.03
N GLY A 76 9.65 13.95 3.97
CA GLY A 76 8.21 13.79 3.72
C GLY A 76 7.71 12.36 3.90
N TRP A 77 6.38 12.20 3.73
CA TRP A 77 5.69 10.95 4.06
C TRP A 77 6.09 9.77 3.17
N GLN A 78 6.37 10.02 1.88
CA GLN A 78 6.86 8.97 1.00
C GLN A 78 8.29 8.55 1.35
N GLY A 79 9.14 9.48 1.79
CA GLY A 79 10.46 9.17 2.31
C GLY A 79 10.39 8.24 3.53
N TYR A 80 9.47 8.53 4.44
CA TYR A 80 9.19 7.66 5.59
C TYR A 80 8.73 6.26 5.16
N ILE A 81 7.75 6.16 4.26
CA ILE A 81 7.24 4.87 3.75
C ILE A 81 8.38 4.07 3.09
N ASN A 82 9.16 4.69 2.22
CA ASN A 82 10.27 4.04 1.52
C ASN A 82 11.35 3.58 2.50
N THR A 83 11.66 4.40 3.51
CA THR A 83 12.60 4.04 4.58
C THR A 83 12.07 2.88 5.41
N PHE A 84 10.77 2.85 5.71
CA PHE A 84 10.13 1.76 6.44
C PHE A 84 10.26 0.45 5.66
N ILE A 85 9.89 0.44 4.37
CA ILE A 85 9.94 -0.75 3.53
C ILE A 85 11.39 -1.21 3.34
N HIS A 86 12.34 -0.30 3.10
CA HIS A 86 13.77 -0.63 3.06
C HIS A 86 14.25 -1.25 4.37
N TYR A 87 13.82 -0.70 5.51
CA TYR A 87 14.20 -1.25 6.79
C TYR A 87 13.60 -2.64 6.98
N VAL A 88 12.33 -2.88 6.70
CA VAL A 88 11.72 -4.22 6.86
C VAL A 88 12.34 -5.23 5.90
N SER A 89 12.71 -4.79 4.69
CA SER A 89 13.27 -5.62 3.61
C SER A 89 12.40 -6.85 3.29
N PRO A 90 11.11 -6.64 2.93
CA PRO A 90 10.19 -7.74 2.65
C PRO A 90 10.48 -8.44 1.32
N ARG A 91 10.11 -9.71 1.23
CA ARG A 91 10.05 -10.47 -0.04
C ARG A 91 8.73 -10.24 -0.77
N LEU A 92 7.65 -10.01 -0.03
CA LEU A 92 6.32 -9.70 -0.57
C LEU A 92 5.77 -8.42 0.08
N ILE A 93 5.32 -7.48 -0.76
CA ILE A 93 4.54 -6.31 -0.37
C ILE A 93 3.12 -6.52 -0.91
N LEU A 94 2.17 -6.72 0.00
CA LEU A 94 0.77 -7.00 -0.31
C LEU A 94 -0.12 -5.83 0.11
N THR A 95 -1.10 -5.44 -0.70
CA THR A 95 -2.13 -4.47 -0.31
C THR A 95 -3.51 -4.92 -0.73
N PHE A 96 -4.53 -4.50 0.02
CA PHE A 96 -5.94 -4.61 -0.40
C PHE A 96 -6.48 -3.31 -1.00
N ILE A 97 -5.58 -2.39 -1.36
CA ILE A 97 -5.91 -1.09 -1.96
C ILE A 97 -5.34 -1.03 -3.38
N ASP A 98 -6.19 -1.39 -4.33
CA ASP A 98 -5.92 -1.46 -5.76
C ASP A 98 -6.13 -0.13 -6.51
N ASN A 99 -6.27 1.00 -5.79
CA ASN A 99 -6.50 2.31 -6.39
C ASN A 99 -5.53 3.38 -5.88
N ASN A 100 -4.34 2.96 -5.44
CA ASN A 100 -3.32 3.86 -4.95
C ASN A 100 -2.11 3.91 -5.91
N PRO A 101 -1.97 4.94 -6.76
CA PRO A 101 -0.84 5.04 -7.70
C PRO A 101 0.54 5.04 -7.05
N LYS A 102 0.64 5.43 -5.76
CA LYS A 102 1.90 5.36 -5.01
C LYS A 102 2.36 3.92 -4.83
N PHE A 103 1.43 2.97 -4.72
CA PHE A 103 1.74 1.55 -4.62
C PHE A 103 2.40 1.03 -5.91
N TYR A 104 1.91 1.46 -7.07
CA TYR A 104 2.45 1.03 -8.37
C TYR A 104 3.87 1.53 -8.66
N LYS A 105 4.35 2.50 -7.88
CA LYS A 105 5.74 2.98 -7.96
C LYS A 105 6.68 2.22 -7.03
N LEU A 106 6.16 1.37 -6.13
CA LEU A 106 6.99 0.62 -5.18
C LEU A 106 7.87 -0.40 -5.88
N LYS A 107 7.45 -0.97 -7.01
CA LYS A 107 8.25 -1.98 -7.71
C LYS A 107 9.58 -1.41 -8.19
N GLU A 108 9.58 -0.17 -8.69
CA GLU A 108 10.80 0.52 -9.11
C GLU A 108 11.73 0.81 -7.93
N LEU A 109 11.15 1.20 -6.79
CA LEU A 109 11.89 1.53 -5.57
C LEU A 109 12.40 0.30 -4.80
N HIS A 110 11.75 -0.84 -4.99
CA HIS A 110 12.02 -2.09 -4.28
C HIS A 110 11.99 -3.28 -5.24
N PRO A 111 12.92 -3.35 -6.22
CA PRO A 111 12.86 -4.34 -7.31
C PRO A 111 12.93 -5.79 -6.82
N ASN A 112 13.60 -6.03 -5.69
CA ASN A 112 13.77 -7.35 -5.09
C ASN A 112 12.51 -7.85 -4.36
N ALA A 113 11.56 -6.96 -4.07
CA ALA A 113 10.29 -7.35 -3.46
C ALA A 113 9.26 -7.66 -4.56
N ILE A 114 8.45 -8.68 -4.33
CA ILE A 114 7.25 -8.95 -5.10
C ILE A 114 6.19 -7.94 -4.64
N THR A 115 5.61 -7.17 -5.55
CA THR A 115 4.49 -6.26 -5.27
C THR A 115 3.18 -6.84 -5.79
N MET A 116 2.18 -6.88 -4.91
CA MET A 116 0.88 -7.47 -5.23
C MET A 116 -0.24 -6.64 -4.62
N PHE A 117 -1.24 -6.29 -5.42
CA PHE A 117 -2.50 -5.77 -4.91
C PHE A 117 -3.64 -6.75 -5.14
N VAL A 118 -4.63 -6.69 -4.26
CA VAL A 118 -5.91 -7.38 -4.41
C VAL A 118 -7.01 -6.34 -4.58
N GLN A 119 -7.85 -6.53 -5.59
CA GLN A 119 -9.00 -5.67 -5.83
C GLN A 119 -10.01 -5.81 -4.70
N ASN A 120 -10.41 -4.68 -4.10
CA ASN A 120 -11.37 -4.64 -2.98
C ASN A 120 -12.68 -3.92 -3.34
N GLY A 121 -12.78 -3.32 -4.52
CA GLY A 121 -13.98 -2.58 -4.91
C GLY A 121 -14.16 -2.45 -6.41
N PHE A 122 -15.33 -1.97 -6.80
CA PHE A 122 -15.59 -1.57 -8.18
C PHE A 122 -14.69 -0.42 -8.58
N ARG A 123 -14.27 -0.40 -9.85
CA ARG A 123 -13.34 0.59 -10.39
C ARG A 123 -13.87 1.17 -11.68
N GLY A 124 -13.95 2.50 -11.71
CA GLY A 124 -14.47 3.26 -12.84
C GLY A 124 -13.49 4.30 -13.40
N GLU A 125 -13.98 5.06 -14.37
CA GLU A 125 -13.25 6.19 -14.95
C GLU A 125 -13.60 7.51 -14.24
N ILE A 126 -14.89 7.83 -14.15
CA ILE A 126 -15.34 9.12 -13.61
C ILE A 126 -15.08 9.17 -12.09
N GLY A 127 -14.13 10.01 -11.70
CA GLY A 127 -13.78 10.23 -10.29
C GLY A 127 -13.06 9.05 -9.62
N ASP A 128 -12.56 8.09 -10.40
CA ASP A 128 -11.96 6.86 -9.88
C ASP A 128 -10.70 6.46 -10.69
N VAL A 129 -10.11 5.30 -10.36
CA VAL A 129 -8.75 4.88 -10.74
C VAL A 129 -8.40 5.09 -12.18
N PHE A 130 -9.29 4.75 -13.11
CA PHE A 130 -8.96 4.84 -14.52
C PHE A 130 -9.06 6.27 -15.07
N GLY A 131 -9.70 7.19 -14.35
CA GLY A 131 -9.75 8.61 -14.72
C GLY A 131 -8.50 9.39 -14.33
N TYR A 132 -7.77 8.96 -13.30
CA TYR A 132 -6.54 9.64 -12.85
C TYR A 132 -5.24 8.90 -13.19
N LEU A 133 -5.30 7.63 -13.60
CA LEU A 133 -4.11 6.95 -14.08
C LEU A 133 -3.66 7.47 -15.44
N ASN A 134 -2.39 7.88 -15.48
CA ASN A 134 -1.73 8.33 -16.70
C ASN A 134 -0.92 7.18 -17.31
N ARG A 135 -1.21 6.83 -18.57
CA ARG A 135 -0.49 5.77 -19.32
C ARG A 135 0.99 6.07 -19.55
N LYS A 136 1.40 7.34 -19.43
CA LYS A 136 2.81 7.76 -19.56
C LYS A 136 3.64 7.47 -18.32
N GLU A 137 3.00 7.28 -17.17
CA GLU A 137 3.71 6.94 -15.93
C GLU A 137 4.17 5.49 -15.96
N ASN A 138 5.35 5.22 -15.44
CA ASN A 138 5.87 3.86 -15.35
C ASN A 138 5.30 3.14 -14.11
N TYR A 139 4.00 2.85 -14.14
CA TYR A 139 3.34 2.06 -13.11
C TYR A 139 3.63 0.57 -13.31
N ASN A 140 4.10 -0.09 -12.27
CA ASN A 140 4.50 -1.48 -12.34
C ASN A 140 4.25 -2.23 -11.03
N VAL A 141 3.66 -3.41 -11.13
CA VAL A 141 3.53 -4.38 -10.04
C VAL A 141 3.80 -5.79 -10.56
N ASP A 142 4.14 -6.73 -9.69
CA ASP A 142 4.30 -8.12 -10.14
C ASP A 142 2.94 -8.78 -10.38
N TYR A 143 1.98 -8.58 -9.46
CA TYR A 143 0.68 -9.23 -9.51
C TYR A 143 -0.50 -8.29 -9.23
N MET A 144 -1.53 -8.40 -10.05
CA MET A 144 -2.82 -7.70 -9.92
C MET A 144 -3.92 -8.75 -9.73
N LEU A 145 -4.36 -9.00 -8.49
CA LEU A 145 -5.44 -9.94 -8.23
C LEU A 145 -6.79 -9.23 -8.41
N THR A 146 -7.47 -9.51 -9.50
CA THR A 146 -8.67 -8.77 -9.92
C THR A 146 -9.94 -9.58 -9.78
N PHE A 147 -11.09 -8.90 -9.81
CA PHE A 147 -12.40 -9.54 -9.80
C PHE A 147 -12.67 -10.37 -11.05
N GLY A 148 -12.10 -10.00 -12.20
CA GLY A 148 -12.29 -10.70 -13.46
C GLY A 148 -11.26 -10.30 -14.50
N SER A 149 -11.34 -10.94 -15.68
CA SER A 149 -10.42 -10.69 -16.78
C SER A 149 -10.59 -9.27 -17.34
N ASP A 150 -11.83 -8.83 -17.59
CA ASP A 150 -12.13 -7.52 -18.18
C ASP A 150 -11.48 -6.36 -17.42
N ILE A 151 -11.60 -6.37 -16.09
CA ILE A 151 -11.01 -5.33 -15.25
C ILE A 151 -9.48 -5.48 -15.16
N GLY A 152 -8.95 -6.71 -15.21
CA GLY A 152 -7.51 -6.97 -15.29
C GLY A 152 -6.89 -6.46 -16.59
N GLU A 153 -7.58 -6.64 -17.71
CA GLU A 153 -7.21 -6.07 -19.01
C GLU A 153 -7.26 -4.54 -18.96
N LYS A 154 -8.30 -3.96 -18.34
CA LYS A 154 -8.38 -2.50 -18.14
C LYS A 154 -7.20 -1.97 -17.32
N TYR A 155 -6.84 -2.62 -16.21
CA TYR A 155 -5.64 -2.26 -15.44
C TYR A 155 -4.37 -2.35 -16.27
N SER A 156 -4.23 -3.39 -17.10
CA SER A 156 -3.04 -3.63 -17.93
C SER A 156 -2.78 -2.53 -18.97
N GLN A 157 -3.78 -1.70 -19.28
CA GLN A 157 -3.61 -0.50 -20.12
C GLN A 157 -2.81 0.62 -19.41
N TYR A 158 -2.70 0.58 -18.08
CA TYR A 158 -2.10 1.64 -17.26
C TYR A 158 -0.97 1.14 -16.36
N VAL A 159 -1.05 -0.10 -15.88
CA VAL A 159 -0.13 -0.69 -14.91
C VAL A 159 0.47 -1.96 -15.51
N LYS A 160 1.80 -2.01 -15.61
CA LYS A 160 2.52 -3.22 -16.01
C LYS A 160 2.45 -4.25 -14.89
N GLY A 161 2.28 -5.51 -15.25
CA GLY A 161 2.22 -6.62 -14.29
C GLY A 161 1.35 -7.76 -14.80
N LYS A 162 1.40 -8.90 -14.10
CA LYS A 162 0.51 -10.03 -14.39
C LYS A 162 -0.80 -9.86 -13.65
N PHE A 163 -1.93 -9.78 -14.35
CA PHE A 163 -3.23 -9.89 -13.69
C PHE A 163 -3.65 -11.35 -13.52
N VAL A 164 -4.37 -11.63 -12.44
CA VAL A 164 -4.95 -12.94 -12.14
C VAL A 164 -6.39 -12.72 -11.68
N PRO A 165 -7.39 -13.17 -12.45
CA PRO A 165 -8.79 -13.05 -12.04
C PRO A 165 -9.08 -14.06 -10.93
N ILE A 166 -9.41 -13.57 -9.74
CA ILE A 166 -9.70 -14.38 -8.54
C ILE A 166 -11.13 -14.21 -8.02
N GLY A 167 -11.93 -13.33 -8.63
CA GLY A 167 -13.23 -12.94 -8.07
C GLY A 167 -13.10 -12.04 -6.85
N SER A 168 -14.19 -11.85 -6.12
CA SER A 168 -14.17 -11.08 -4.87
C SER A 168 -13.47 -11.90 -3.77
N PHE A 169 -12.32 -11.41 -3.31
CA PHE A 169 -11.58 -12.05 -2.22
C PHE A 169 -12.44 -12.21 -0.96
N LYS A 170 -13.28 -11.23 -0.63
CA LYS A 170 -14.20 -11.31 0.51
C LYS A 170 -15.29 -12.36 0.33
N ASN A 171 -15.81 -12.52 -0.88
CA ASN A 171 -16.87 -13.51 -1.13
C ASN A 171 -16.32 -14.94 -1.06
N ASN A 172 -15.05 -15.14 -1.41
CA ASN A 172 -14.39 -16.44 -1.34
C ASN A 172 -14.17 -16.95 0.10
N ILE A 173 -14.30 -16.07 1.11
CA ILE A 173 -14.23 -16.46 2.53
C ILE A 173 -15.52 -17.19 2.95
N ILE A 174 -16.64 -16.94 2.28
CA ILE A 174 -17.94 -17.50 2.65
C ILE A 174 -18.13 -18.86 1.96
N SER A 175 -18.29 -19.92 2.76
CA SER A 175 -18.64 -21.24 2.25
C SER A 175 -19.98 -21.20 1.51
N LYS A 176 -20.01 -21.82 0.31
CA LYS A 176 -21.23 -21.95 -0.47
C LYS A 176 -22.24 -22.78 0.32
N LYS A 177 -23.38 -22.19 0.67
CA LYS A 177 -24.54 -22.96 1.13
C LYS A 177 -25.16 -23.64 -0.08
N ASN A 178 -25.29 -24.96 -0.04
CA ASN A 178 -26.11 -25.67 -1.02
C ASN A 178 -27.56 -25.34 -0.69
N CYS A 179 -28.27 -24.72 -1.64
CA CYS A 179 -29.73 -24.58 -1.60
C CYS A 179 -30.37 -25.78 -2.27
#